data_AF-A0A1X7VU34-F1
#
_entry.id   AF-A0A1X7VU34-F1
#
_cell.length_a   1.000
_cell.length_b   1.000
_cell.length_c   1.000
_cell.angle_alpha   90.00
_cell.angle_beta   90.00
_cell.angle_gamma   90.00
#
_symmetry.space_group_name_H-M   'P 1'
#
loop_
_entity.id
_entity.type
_entity.pdbx_description
1 polymer ?
#
loop_
_entity_poly.entity_id
_entity_poly.type
_entity_poly.pdbx_seq_one_letter_code
_entity_poly.pdbx_strand_id
1 'polypeptide(L)'
;MAFLKEDQVKLALDALKKYLTEVEAKKKPDLLKDDQFVYLTGEYKTAKPYSSSPKRILLPHGLNEPGAVDVCIFTKNPKAEVKKLFEEKGVKLIIKIIPLTKIGTHFKSFERRKQLAGMYNVFLADSKIFPLLFKKLGKAFLFKRGPPFPVDLSKPNLKSELNAAISATHYRTSKTTALSVRIGKLSMPSEHLLQNCLTVCKYLGKHVPRGWKEIKSLYIKTVTSVSLPIHNSLDVMIPTKMDDEGSLNENQDRIQRKRLRMDI
;
A
#
# COMPACT_ATOMS: atom_id res chain seq x y z
N MET A 1 -11.37 -20.62 11.90
CA MET A 1 -11.05 -19.21 11.63
C MET A 1 -10.13 -18.75 12.75
N ALA A 2 -8.87 -18.41 12.46
CA ALA A 2 -7.94 -17.94 13.48
C ALA A 2 -8.34 -16.51 13.88
N PHE A 3 -9.20 -16.38 14.89
CA PHE A 3 -9.75 -15.11 15.32
C PHE A 3 -8.65 -14.27 15.95
N LEU A 4 -8.25 -13.22 15.24
CA LEU A 4 -7.63 -12.05 15.85
C LEU A 4 -8.51 -11.65 17.05
N LYS A 5 -7.95 -11.55 18.24
CA LYS A 5 -8.71 -11.16 19.44
C LYS A 5 -9.18 -9.72 19.26
N GLU A 6 -10.47 -9.52 19.01
CA GLU A 6 -11.05 -8.20 18.76
C GLU A 6 -10.81 -7.28 19.97
N ASP A 7 -10.88 -7.83 21.18
CA ASP A 7 -10.58 -7.13 22.43
C ASP A 7 -9.16 -6.58 22.48
N GLN A 8 -8.18 -7.36 22.00
CA GLN A 8 -6.79 -6.94 21.97
C GLN A 8 -6.57 -5.80 20.96
N VAL A 9 -7.26 -5.84 19.82
CA VAL A 9 -7.21 -4.77 18.83
C VAL A 9 -7.84 -3.50 19.38
N LYS A 10 -8.99 -3.61 20.05
CA LYS A 10 -9.69 -2.48 20.68
C LYS A 10 -8.81 -1.84 21.75
N LEU A 11 -8.25 -2.65 22.66
CA LEU A 11 -7.33 -2.20 23.70
C LEU A 11 -6.11 -1.48 23.11
N ALA A 12 -5.53 -2.03 22.05
CA ALA A 12 -4.39 -1.41 21.38
C ALA A 12 -4.76 -0.06 20.75
N LEU A 13 -5.92 0.04 20.08
CA LEU A 13 -6.39 1.29 19.47
C LEU A 13 -6.67 2.37 20.53
N ASP A 14 -7.30 2.01 21.64
CA ASP A 14 -7.62 2.96 22.71
C ASP A 14 -6.35 3.42 23.45
N ALA A 15 -5.41 2.50 23.70
CA ALA A 15 -4.10 2.84 24.24
C ALA A 15 -3.30 3.78 23.31
N LEU A 16 -3.35 3.52 21.99
CA LEU A 16 -2.70 4.36 20.98
C LEU A 16 -3.26 5.77 20.98
N LYS A 17 -4.60 5.91 21.01
CA LYS A 17 -5.27 7.21 21.04
C LYS A 17 -4.91 7.99 22.30
N LYS A 18 -4.98 7.34 23.47
CA LYS A 18 -4.60 7.95 24.75
C LYS A 18 -3.16 8.48 24.72
N TYR A 19 -2.22 7.64 24.27
CA TYR A 19 -0.82 8.04 24.14
C TYR A 19 -0.64 9.25 23.22
N LEU A 20 -1.30 9.25 22.06
CA LEU A 20 -1.19 10.36 21.10
C LEU A 20 -1.80 11.65 21.65
N THR A 21 -2.93 11.60 22.36
CA THR A 21 -3.50 12.78 23.03
C THR A 21 -2.56 13.36 24.08
N GLU A 22 -1.87 12.53 24.85
CA GLU A 22 -0.86 12.99 25.83
C GLU A 22 0.36 13.60 25.14
N VAL A 23 0.78 13.05 24.00
CA VAL A 23 1.90 13.58 23.21
C VAL A 23 1.53 14.91 22.55
N GLU A 24 0.31 15.05 22.04
CA GLU A 24 -0.20 16.31 21.48
C GLU A 24 -0.34 17.39 22.54
N ALA A 25 -0.83 17.06 23.74
CA ALA A 25 -0.93 18.01 24.86
C ALA A 25 0.43 18.57 25.30
N LYS A 26 1.51 17.80 25.11
CA LYS A 26 2.88 18.22 25.44
C LYS A 26 3.57 19.01 24.32
N LYS A 27 3.06 18.95 23.09
CA LYS A 27 3.63 19.66 21.94
C LYS A 27 2.99 21.05 21.82
N LYS A 28 3.78 22.03 21.35
CA LYS A 28 3.25 23.35 20.99
C LYS A 28 2.16 23.16 19.91
N PRO A 29 1.05 23.92 19.96
CA PRO A 29 -0.02 23.78 18.98
C PRO A 29 0.52 24.20 17.61
N ASP A 30 0.74 23.22 16.76
CA ASP A 30 1.01 23.46 15.34
C ASP A 30 -0.33 23.86 14.69
N LEU A 31 -0.34 24.99 13.98
CA LEU A 31 -1.55 25.53 13.34
C LEU A 31 -2.00 24.67 12.15
N LEU A 32 -1.11 23.82 11.64
CA LEU A 32 -1.38 22.85 10.59
C LEU A 32 -1.59 21.46 11.19
N LYS A 33 -2.78 21.22 11.74
CA LYS A 33 -3.19 19.90 12.24
C LYS A 33 -3.39 18.93 11.06
N ASP A 34 -2.32 18.29 10.61
CA ASP A 34 -2.43 17.14 9.72
C ASP A 34 -2.88 15.92 10.53
N ASP A 35 -4.10 15.45 10.26
CA ASP A 35 -4.66 14.26 10.88
C ASP A 35 -3.79 13.02 10.58
N GLN A 36 -3.28 12.37 11.62
CA GLN A 36 -2.32 11.29 11.48
C GLN A 36 -3.00 10.00 11.03
N PHE A 37 -2.37 9.29 10.08
CA PHE A 37 -2.83 7.98 9.66
C PHE A 37 -2.42 6.89 10.65
N VAL A 38 -3.35 5.96 10.90
CA VAL A 38 -3.10 4.72 11.63
C VAL A 38 -2.78 3.61 10.64
N TYR A 39 -1.72 2.86 10.91
CA TYR A 39 -1.20 1.79 10.08
C TYR A 39 -1.29 0.45 10.81
N LEU A 40 -1.75 -0.57 10.10
CA LEU A 40 -1.51 -1.96 10.42
C LEU A 40 -0.22 -2.40 9.72
N THR A 41 0.81 -2.69 10.51
CA THR A 41 2.11 -3.16 10.04
C THR A 41 2.30 -4.61 10.46
N GLY A 42 3.05 -5.40 9.73
CA GLY A 42 3.29 -6.78 10.08
C GLY A 42 4.39 -7.43 9.27
N GLU A 43 4.59 -8.70 9.52
CA GLU A 43 5.60 -9.50 8.85
C GLU A 43 5.00 -10.83 8.37
N TYR A 44 5.39 -11.23 7.17
CA TYR A 44 5.19 -12.58 6.66
C TYR A 44 6.35 -13.49 7.06
N LYS A 45 6.12 -14.80 7.09
CA LYS A 45 7.18 -15.80 7.33
C LYS A 45 8.13 -15.89 6.13
N THR A 46 7.59 -15.82 4.92
CA THR A 46 8.30 -15.92 3.64
C THR A 46 8.10 -14.66 2.81
N ALA A 47 9.14 -14.27 2.07
CA ALA A 47 9.05 -13.16 1.13
C ALA A 47 8.09 -13.47 -0.03
N LYS A 48 7.29 -12.49 -0.43
CA LYS A 48 6.32 -12.63 -1.53
C LYS A 48 6.90 -12.19 -2.86
N PRO A 49 6.38 -12.72 -3.98
CA PRO A 49 6.64 -12.13 -5.29
C PRO A 49 6.15 -10.68 -5.31
N TYR A 50 7.06 -9.80 -5.70
CA TYR A 50 6.84 -8.37 -5.70
C TYR A 50 5.89 -7.96 -6.82
N SER A 51 4.86 -7.20 -6.48
CA SER A 51 3.96 -6.56 -7.43
C SER A 51 4.24 -5.07 -7.46
N SER A 52 4.52 -4.54 -8.65
CA SER A 52 4.72 -3.10 -8.85
C SER A 52 3.43 -2.30 -8.71
N SER A 53 2.28 -2.91 -9.03
CA SER A 53 0.97 -2.31 -8.88
C SER A 53 0.45 -2.45 -7.44
N PRO A 54 -0.04 -1.36 -6.82
CA PRO A 54 -0.76 -1.42 -5.56
C PRO A 54 -2.05 -2.24 -5.70
N LYS A 55 -2.37 -3.02 -4.67
CA LYS A 55 -3.63 -3.74 -4.57
C LYS A 55 -4.62 -2.93 -3.74
N ARG A 56 -5.88 -2.92 -4.18
CA ARG A 56 -6.99 -2.20 -3.53
C ARG A 56 -7.70 -3.10 -2.53
N ILE A 57 -7.94 -2.59 -1.33
CA ILE A 57 -8.76 -3.20 -0.28
C ILE A 57 -9.93 -2.27 -0.01
N LEU A 58 -11.15 -2.74 -0.30
CA LEU A 58 -12.36 -2.00 0.03
C LEU A 58 -12.55 -2.01 1.55
N LEU A 59 -12.73 -0.83 2.14
CA LEU A 59 -13.00 -0.67 3.56
C LEU A 59 -14.49 -0.34 3.77
N PRO A 60 -15.10 -0.80 4.88
CA PRO A 60 -16.44 -0.37 5.28
C PRO A 60 -16.49 1.14 5.55
N HIS A 61 -15.48 1.66 6.27
CA HIS A 61 -15.33 3.08 6.55
C HIS A 61 -14.15 3.63 5.78
N GLY A 62 -14.43 4.42 4.74
CA GLY A 62 -13.42 4.92 3.81
C GLY A 62 -12.42 5.88 4.47
N LEU A 63 -11.17 5.87 4.00
CA LEU A 63 -10.14 6.80 4.49
C LEU A 63 -10.42 8.26 4.15
N ASN A 64 -11.05 8.48 2.99
CA ASN A 64 -11.28 9.78 2.40
C ASN A 64 -12.72 9.86 1.91
N GLU A 65 -13.37 10.97 2.18
CA GLU A 65 -14.70 11.26 1.67
C GLU A 65 -14.61 11.78 0.22
N PRO A 66 -15.30 11.15 -0.75
CA PRO A 66 -15.30 11.62 -2.13
C PRO A 66 -15.98 13.00 -2.23
N GLY A 67 -15.18 14.06 -2.38
CA GLY A 67 -15.67 15.43 -2.53
C GLY A 67 -14.96 16.45 -1.64
N ALA A 68 -14.47 16.04 -0.47
CA ALA A 68 -13.69 16.89 0.43
C ALA A 68 -12.19 16.94 0.11
N VAL A 69 -11.75 16.14 -0.88
CA VAL A 69 -10.35 15.83 -1.10
C VAL A 69 -9.95 16.13 -2.53
N ASP A 70 -8.81 16.79 -2.71
CA ASP A 70 -8.24 17.07 -4.02
C ASP A 70 -7.65 15.79 -4.63
N VAL A 71 -8.27 15.36 -5.74
CA VAL A 71 -7.90 14.14 -6.46
C VAL A 71 -7.18 14.51 -7.77
N CYS A 72 -6.08 13.85 -8.06
CA CYS A 72 -5.38 13.97 -9.34
C CYS A 72 -5.42 12.62 -10.08
N ILE A 73 -5.82 12.61 -11.35
CA ILE A 73 -5.79 11.42 -12.19
C ILE A 73 -4.75 11.52 -13.31
N PHE A 74 -3.95 10.47 -13.46
CA PHE A 74 -3.00 10.30 -14.53
C PHE A 74 -3.61 9.46 -15.66
N THR A 75 -3.52 9.98 -16.88
CA THR A 75 -4.06 9.33 -18.09
C THR A 75 -3.03 9.34 -19.23
N LYS A 76 -3.17 8.40 -20.17
CA LYS A 76 -2.43 8.44 -21.45
C LYS A 76 -3.08 9.43 -22.43
N ASN A 77 -4.41 9.50 -22.42
CA ASN A 77 -5.19 10.20 -23.43
C ASN A 77 -5.16 11.72 -23.22
N PRO A 78 -5.47 12.51 -24.27
CA PRO A 78 -5.63 13.95 -24.14
C PRO A 78 -6.65 14.32 -23.07
N LYS A 79 -6.44 15.46 -22.43
CA LYS A 79 -7.33 15.94 -21.35
C LYS A 79 -8.79 16.10 -21.81
N ALA A 80 -9.01 16.46 -23.07
CA ALA A 80 -10.34 16.75 -23.61
C ALA A 80 -11.24 15.52 -23.64
N GLU A 81 -10.74 14.38 -24.12
CA GLU A 81 -11.50 13.12 -24.19
C GLU A 81 -11.91 12.62 -22.80
N VAL A 82 -10.98 12.68 -21.85
CA VAL A 82 -11.24 12.21 -20.49
C VAL A 82 -12.22 13.12 -19.76
N LYS A 83 -12.21 14.43 -20.03
CA LYS A 83 -13.23 15.35 -19.52
C LYS A 83 -14.62 15.01 -20.05
N LYS A 84 -14.75 14.79 -21.36
CA LYS A 84 -16.02 14.35 -21.97
C LYS A 84 -16.52 13.05 -21.34
N LEU A 85 -15.64 12.07 -21.13
CA LEU A 85 -15.98 10.81 -20.47
C LEU A 85 -16.47 11.01 -19.02
N PHE A 86 -15.92 11.97 -18.29
CA PHE A 86 -16.37 12.28 -16.94
C PHE A 86 -17.70 13.06 -16.91
N GLU A 87 -17.93 13.94 -17.88
CA GLU A 87 -19.19 14.66 -18.05
C GLU A 87 -20.31 13.68 -18.41
N GLU A 88 -20.08 12.80 -19.39
CA GLU A 88 -21.00 11.75 -19.81
C GLU A 88 -21.35 10.79 -18.66
N LYS A 89 -20.34 10.41 -17.86
CA LYS A 89 -20.52 9.50 -16.72
C LYS A 89 -20.91 10.21 -15.41
N GLY A 90 -21.15 11.53 -15.43
CA GLY A 90 -21.65 12.28 -14.28
C GLY A 90 -20.72 12.32 -13.05
N VAL A 91 -19.41 12.39 -13.26
CA VAL A 91 -18.41 12.45 -12.17
C VAL A 91 -18.22 13.90 -11.70
N LYS A 92 -18.92 14.29 -10.62
CA LYS A 92 -18.82 15.62 -9.99
C LYS A 92 -17.70 15.74 -8.95
N LEU A 93 -16.61 14.99 -9.10
CA LEU A 93 -15.49 15.02 -8.16
C LEU A 93 -14.47 16.08 -8.58
N ILE A 94 -13.79 16.70 -7.61
CA ILE A 94 -12.68 17.65 -7.84
C ILE A 94 -11.46 16.86 -8.33
N ILE A 95 -11.45 16.54 -9.63
CA ILE A 95 -10.41 15.72 -10.26
C ILE A 95 -9.59 16.56 -11.23
N LYS A 96 -8.30 16.75 -10.91
CA LYS A 96 -7.33 17.28 -11.87
C LYS A 96 -6.83 16.18 -12.81
N ILE A 97 -7.04 16.36 -14.10
CA ILE A 97 -6.54 15.43 -15.13
C ILE A 97 -5.15 15.88 -15.60
N ILE A 98 -4.17 14.99 -15.49
CA ILE A 98 -2.79 15.20 -15.95
C ILE A 98 -2.40 14.08 -16.92
N PRO A 99 -2.17 14.38 -18.21
CA PRO A 99 -1.70 13.39 -19.16
C PRO A 99 -0.22 13.11 -18.95
N LEU A 100 0.21 11.92 -19.32
CA LEU A 100 1.59 11.43 -19.19
C LEU A 100 2.63 12.32 -19.90
N THR A 101 2.24 13.03 -20.96
CA THR A 101 3.08 13.98 -21.70
C THR A 101 3.47 15.18 -20.85
N LYS A 102 2.53 15.72 -20.05
CA LYS A 102 2.79 16.86 -19.16
C LYS A 102 3.71 16.50 -17.98
N ILE A 103 3.67 15.25 -17.52
CA ILE A 103 4.57 14.77 -16.46
C ILE A 103 6.03 14.78 -16.94
N GLY A 104 6.27 14.28 -18.16
CA GLY A 104 7.62 14.23 -18.72
C GLY A 104 8.24 15.59 -19.04
N THR A 105 7.41 16.61 -19.27
CA THR A 105 7.83 17.96 -19.66
C THR A 105 7.83 18.92 -18.46
N HIS A 106 6.66 19.22 -17.90
CA HIS A 106 6.51 20.23 -16.84
C HIS A 106 6.98 19.76 -15.45
N PHE A 107 7.03 18.45 -15.23
CA PHE A 107 7.44 17.85 -13.95
C PHE A 107 8.76 17.08 -14.08
N LYS A 108 9.65 17.48 -15.00
CA LYS A 108 10.98 16.89 -15.13
C LYS A 108 11.87 17.22 -13.92
N SER A 109 11.83 18.46 -13.44
CA SER A 109 12.65 18.89 -12.31
C SER A 109 12.22 18.20 -11.01
N PHE A 110 13.19 18.01 -10.09
CA PHE A 110 12.95 17.38 -8.79
C PHE A 110 11.96 18.20 -7.95
N GLU A 111 12.13 19.52 -7.94
CA GLU A 111 11.28 20.46 -7.19
C GLU A 111 9.83 20.42 -7.64
N ARG A 112 9.57 20.45 -8.96
CA ARG A 112 8.21 20.37 -9.51
C ARG A 112 7.53 19.05 -9.13
N ARG A 113 8.27 17.94 -9.08
CA ARG A 113 7.72 16.65 -8.62
C ARG A 113 7.38 16.67 -7.13
N LYS A 114 8.23 17.29 -6.31
CA LYS A 114 7.97 17.48 -4.87
C LYS A 114 6.76 18.39 -4.63
N GLN A 115 6.61 19.45 -5.43
CA GLN A 115 5.45 20.34 -5.41
C GLN A 115 4.18 19.59 -5.81
N LEU A 116 4.19 18.84 -6.92
CA LEU A 116 3.05 18.03 -7.35
C LEU A 116 2.59 17.08 -6.24
N ALA A 117 3.53 16.41 -5.56
CA ALA A 117 3.24 15.54 -4.43
C ALA A 117 2.66 16.29 -3.20
N GLY A 118 2.88 17.59 -3.08
CA GLY A 118 2.29 18.42 -2.03
C GLY A 118 0.88 18.91 -2.36
N MET A 119 0.60 19.22 -3.64
CA MET A 119 -0.63 19.90 -4.07
C MET A 119 -1.90 19.07 -3.93
N TYR A 120 -1.83 17.75 -4.13
CA TYR A 120 -3.01 16.88 -4.11
C TYR A 120 -2.87 15.81 -3.03
N ASN A 121 -4.00 15.37 -2.48
CA ASN A 121 -4.02 14.37 -1.42
C ASN A 121 -4.05 12.94 -1.99
N VAL A 122 -4.85 12.71 -3.04
CA VAL A 122 -5.06 11.40 -3.66
C VAL A 122 -4.62 11.43 -5.12
N PHE A 123 -3.84 10.43 -5.51
CA PHE A 123 -3.40 10.24 -6.89
C PHE A 123 -3.97 8.94 -7.44
N LEU A 124 -4.66 9.02 -8.57
CA LEU A 124 -5.20 7.91 -9.32
C LEU A 124 -4.46 7.80 -10.65
N ALA A 125 -4.36 6.60 -11.22
CA ALA A 125 -3.75 6.37 -12.52
C ALA A 125 -4.47 5.24 -13.25
N ASP A 126 -4.53 5.35 -14.58
CA ASP A 126 -4.98 4.24 -15.42
C ASP A 126 -4.03 3.04 -15.25
N SER A 127 -4.57 1.84 -14.99
CA SER A 127 -3.82 0.57 -14.88
C SER A 127 -2.82 0.37 -16.02
N LYS A 128 -3.14 0.82 -17.24
CA LYS A 128 -2.29 0.63 -18.43
C LYS A 128 -1.03 1.50 -18.44
N ILE A 129 -1.00 2.60 -17.69
CA ILE A 129 0.12 3.56 -17.72
C ILE A 129 1.13 3.38 -16.59
N PHE A 130 0.87 2.48 -15.64
CA PHE A 130 1.70 2.32 -14.43
C PHE A 130 3.20 2.15 -14.71
N PRO A 131 3.65 1.26 -15.63
CA PRO A 131 5.07 1.07 -15.87
C PRO A 131 5.78 2.36 -16.32
N LEU A 132 5.12 3.13 -17.19
CA LEU A 132 5.64 4.40 -17.70
C LEU A 132 5.56 5.51 -16.66
N LEU A 133 4.49 5.53 -15.88
CA LEU A 133 4.21 6.54 -14.87
C LEU A 133 5.23 6.48 -13.73
N PHE A 134 5.58 5.27 -13.25
CA PHE A 134 6.59 5.09 -12.21
C PHE A 134 7.95 5.68 -12.59
N LYS A 135 8.37 5.48 -13.85
CA LYS A 135 9.63 6.03 -14.37
C LYS A 135 9.59 7.57 -14.43
N LYS A 136 8.45 8.16 -14.80
CA LYS A 136 8.30 9.62 -14.98
C LYS A 136 8.10 10.39 -13.66
N LEU A 137 7.33 9.86 -12.71
CA LEU A 137 7.10 10.50 -11.41
C LEU A 137 8.39 10.53 -10.56
N GLY A 138 9.25 9.52 -10.73
CA GLY A 138 10.54 9.41 -10.05
C GLY A 138 10.46 9.23 -8.53
N LYS A 139 11.62 9.10 -7.90
CA LYS A 139 11.74 8.71 -6.48
C LYS A 139 11.18 9.76 -5.51
N ALA A 140 11.33 11.06 -5.80
CA ALA A 140 10.88 12.15 -4.93
C ALA A 140 9.38 12.09 -4.64
N PHE A 141 8.59 11.86 -5.69
CA PHE A 141 7.14 11.75 -5.59
C PHE A 141 6.74 10.47 -4.84
N LEU A 142 7.35 9.34 -5.23
CA LEU A 142 7.04 8.02 -4.64
C LEU A 142 7.45 7.92 -3.17
N PHE A 143 8.50 8.63 -2.74
CA PHE A 143 8.91 8.66 -1.35
C PHE A 143 7.90 9.42 -0.48
N LYS A 144 7.41 10.58 -0.95
CA LYS A 144 6.47 11.41 -0.17
C LYS A 144 5.05 10.86 -0.14
N ARG A 145 4.51 10.44 -1.29
CA ARG A 145 3.09 10.04 -1.41
C ARG A 145 2.89 8.55 -1.66
N GLY A 146 3.91 7.87 -2.19
CA GLY A 146 3.78 6.50 -2.67
C GLY A 146 3.31 6.42 -4.13
N PRO A 147 3.07 5.18 -4.64
CA PRO A 147 2.50 4.94 -5.95
C PRO A 147 1.07 5.51 -6.06
N PRO A 148 0.66 6.08 -7.22
CA PRO A 148 -0.74 6.36 -7.51
C PRO A 148 -1.60 5.10 -7.45
N PHE A 149 -2.91 5.24 -7.21
CA PHE A 149 -3.84 4.12 -7.12
C PHE A 149 -4.38 3.71 -8.49
N PRO A 150 -4.44 2.40 -8.80
CA PRO A 150 -4.90 1.93 -10.09
C PRO A 150 -6.42 2.05 -10.22
N VAL A 151 -6.85 2.63 -11.34
CA VAL A 151 -8.25 2.73 -11.74
C VAL A 151 -8.36 2.28 -13.19
N ASP A 152 -9.40 1.54 -13.49
CA ASP A 152 -9.72 1.17 -14.86
C ASP A 152 -10.79 2.12 -15.43
N LEU A 153 -10.37 2.93 -16.41
CA LEU A 153 -11.24 3.91 -17.07
C LEU A 153 -12.18 3.27 -18.09
N SER A 154 -11.93 2.02 -18.50
CA SER A 154 -12.76 1.30 -19.48
C SER A 154 -14.08 0.78 -18.87
N LYS A 155 -14.21 0.75 -17.54
CA LYS A 155 -15.42 0.23 -16.89
C LYS A 155 -16.65 1.13 -17.12
N PRO A 156 -17.86 0.56 -17.27
CA PRO A 156 -19.08 1.35 -17.47
C PRO A 156 -19.38 2.23 -16.26
N ASN A 157 -19.31 1.67 -15.05
CA ASN A 157 -19.58 2.37 -13.79
C ASN A 157 -18.34 3.10 -13.25
N LEU A 158 -17.91 4.15 -13.96
CA LEU A 158 -16.69 4.89 -13.60
C LEU A 158 -16.83 5.65 -12.27
N LYS A 159 -18.01 6.23 -12.01
CA LYS A 159 -18.27 7.00 -10.77
C LYS A 159 -18.11 6.14 -9.51
N SER A 160 -18.70 4.94 -9.50
CA SER A 160 -18.58 4.03 -8.36
C SER A 160 -17.16 3.51 -8.20
N GLU A 161 -16.47 3.21 -9.32
CA GLU A 161 -15.08 2.76 -9.29
C GLU A 161 -14.13 3.84 -8.72
N LEU A 162 -14.34 5.10 -9.08
CA LEU A 162 -13.57 6.23 -8.54
C LEU A 162 -13.86 6.44 -7.06
N ASN A 163 -15.13 6.45 -6.66
CA ASN A 163 -15.50 6.58 -5.24
C ASN A 163 -14.93 5.43 -4.42
N ALA A 164 -14.98 4.20 -4.94
CA ALA A 164 -14.38 3.04 -4.32
C ALA A 164 -12.85 3.17 -4.23
N ALA A 165 -12.18 3.67 -5.28
CA ALA A 165 -10.74 3.89 -5.25
C ALA A 165 -10.30 5.02 -4.29
N ILE A 166 -11.13 6.03 -4.07
CA ILE A 166 -10.84 7.14 -3.14
C ILE A 166 -11.01 6.69 -1.70
N SER A 167 -12.09 5.96 -1.41
CA SER A 167 -12.43 5.46 -0.08
C SER A 167 -11.58 4.26 0.35
N ALA A 168 -11.15 3.43 -0.60
CA ALA A 168 -10.38 2.22 -0.32
C ALA A 168 -8.96 2.49 0.19
N THR A 169 -8.44 1.52 0.94
CA THR A 169 -7.02 1.45 1.26
C THR A 169 -6.26 0.72 0.18
N HIS A 170 -5.06 1.20 -0.11
CA HIS A 170 -4.14 0.56 -1.02
C HIS A 170 -2.93 0.05 -0.27
N TYR A 171 -2.50 -1.16 -0.60
CA TYR A 171 -1.23 -1.68 -0.11
C TYR A 171 -0.40 -2.19 -1.28
N ARG A 172 0.92 -2.04 -1.14
CA ARG A 172 1.89 -2.54 -2.11
C ARG A 172 2.64 -3.69 -1.47
N THR A 173 2.79 -4.79 -2.21
CA THR A 173 3.68 -5.86 -1.76
C THR A 173 5.12 -5.40 -1.97
N SER A 174 5.91 -5.45 -0.90
CA SER A 174 7.36 -5.27 -0.98
C SER A 174 8.00 -6.59 -1.42
N LYS A 175 9.29 -6.53 -1.78
CA LYS A 175 10.14 -7.71 -1.92
C LYS A 175 10.54 -8.32 -0.56
N THR A 176 10.29 -7.57 0.52
CA THR A 176 10.62 -7.96 1.88
C THR A 176 9.46 -8.71 2.51
N THR A 177 9.68 -9.26 3.70
CA THR A 177 8.63 -9.89 4.51
C THR A 177 7.70 -8.86 5.18
N ALA A 178 8.10 -7.59 5.22
CA ALA A 178 7.34 -6.53 5.89
C ALA A 178 6.09 -6.11 5.10
N LEU A 179 5.01 -5.86 5.83
CA LEU A 179 3.73 -5.37 5.36
C LEU A 179 3.39 -4.08 6.10
N SER A 180 2.84 -3.09 5.40
CA SER A 180 2.22 -1.93 6.04
C SER A 180 1.00 -1.48 5.24
N VAL A 181 -0.11 -1.29 5.94
CA VAL A 181 -1.43 -0.98 5.37
C VAL A 181 -2.09 0.12 6.20
N ARG A 182 -2.66 1.14 5.56
CA ARG A 182 -3.40 2.21 6.25
C ARG A 182 -4.80 1.72 6.65
N ILE A 183 -5.15 1.78 7.93
CA ILE A 183 -6.48 1.32 8.40
C ILE A 183 -7.46 2.46 8.65
N GLY A 184 -6.96 3.68 8.86
CA GLY A 184 -7.81 4.82 9.19
C GLY A 184 -7.01 6.07 9.49
N LYS A 185 -7.74 7.12 9.86
CA LYS A 185 -7.18 8.33 10.47
C LYS A 185 -7.40 8.31 11.98
N LEU A 186 -6.62 9.07 12.73
CA LEU A 186 -6.73 9.14 14.19
C LEU A 186 -8.06 9.75 14.63
N SER A 187 -8.59 10.72 13.86
CA SER A 187 -9.89 11.34 14.07
C SER A 187 -11.08 10.37 14.03
N MET A 188 -10.92 9.18 13.43
CA MET A 188 -12.01 8.22 13.32
C MET A 188 -12.34 7.53 14.66
N PRO A 189 -13.61 7.18 14.93
CA PRO A 189 -14.00 6.39 16.09
C PRO A 189 -13.25 5.05 16.16
N SER A 190 -12.97 4.57 17.39
CA SER A 190 -12.22 3.31 17.60
C SER A 190 -12.95 2.11 16.99
N GLU A 191 -14.29 2.13 16.99
CA GLU A 191 -15.14 1.09 16.40
C GLU A 191 -14.97 0.99 14.88
N HIS A 192 -14.92 2.14 14.19
CA HIS A 192 -14.71 2.18 12.74
C HIS A 192 -13.30 1.66 12.39
N LEU A 193 -12.30 2.03 13.18
CA LEU A 193 -10.93 1.54 13.01
C LEU A 193 -10.82 0.02 13.23
N LEU A 194 -11.54 -0.52 14.22
CA LEU A 194 -11.63 -1.95 14.48
C LEU A 194 -12.24 -2.69 13.27
N GLN A 195 -13.38 -2.23 12.77
CA GLN A 195 -14.04 -2.84 11.60
C GLN A 195 -13.16 -2.81 10.35
N ASN A 196 -12.46 -1.70 10.12
CA ASN A 196 -11.49 -1.57 9.03
C ASN A 196 -10.32 -2.54 9.22
N CYS A 197 -9.76 -2.64 10.42
CA CYS A 197 -8.68 -3.56 10.75
C CYS A 197 -9.08 -5.02 10.46
N LEU A 198 -10.26 -5.44 10.93
CA LEU A 198 -10.79 -6.78 10.68
C LEU A 198 -10.99 -7.06 9.20
N THR A 199 -11.49 -6.08 8.44
CA THR A 199 -11.66 -6.21 6.98
C THR A 199 -10.30 -6.37 6.27
N VAL A 200 -9.30 -5.60 6.66
CA VAL A 200 -7.93 -5.73 6.16
C VAL A 200 -7.35 -7.09 6.49
N CYS A 201 -7.47 -7.56 7.74
CA CYS A 201 -7.01 -8.89 8.16
C CYS A 201 -7.70 -10.01 7.36
N LYS A 202 -9.02 -9.94 7.17
CA LYS A 202 -9.77 -10.89 6.33
C LYS A 202 -9.28 -10.88 4.89
N TYR A 203 -9.05 -9.69 4.33
CA TYR A 203 -8.51 -9.55 2.97
C TYR A 203 -7.11 -10.17 2.86
N LEU A 204 -6.22 -9.87 3.82
CA LEU A 204 -4.87 -10.41 3.86
C LEU A 204 -4.91 -11.94 3.92
N GLY A 205 -5.68 -12.52 4.84
CA GLY A 205 -5.81 -13.98 4.96
C GLY A 205 -6.27 -14.71 3.69
N LYS A 206 -7.01 -14.03 2.80
CA LYS A 206 -7.43 -14.59 1.49
C LYS A 206 -6.39 -14.42 0.39
N HIS A 207 -5.63 -13.32 0.40
CA HIS A 207 -4.71 -12.95 -0.69
C HIS A 207 -3.24 -13.29 -0.41
N VAL A 208 -2.95 -13.84 0.77
CA VAL A 208 -1.62 -14.35 1.13
C VAL A 208 -1.51 -15.82 0.69
N PRO A 209 -0.43 -16.22 -0.02
CA PRO A 209 -0.15 -17.64 -0.26
C PRO A 209 -0.04 -18.38 1.08
N ARG A 210 -0.71 -19.52 1.25
CA ARG A 210 -0.84 -20.25 2.54
C ARG A 210 -1.69 -19.54 3.62
N GLY A 211 -2.38 -18.47 3.24
CA GLY A 211 -3.41 -17.80 4.05
C GLY A 211 -2.86 -17.19 5.34
N TRP A 212 -3.61 -17.36 6.44
CA TRP A 212 -3.27 -16.77 7.74
C TRP A 212 -1.98 -17.36 8.36
N LYS A 213 -1.64 -18.60 8.04
CA LYS A 213 -0.44 -19.28 8.58
C LYS A 213 0.86 -18.60 8.18
N GLU A 214 0.84 -17.85 7.10
CA GLU A 214 2.00 -17.14 6.56
C GLU A 214 2.25 -15.80 7.27
N ILE A 215 1.31 -15.32 8.07
CA ILE A 215 1.47 -14.08 8.85
C ILE A 215 2.21 -14.42 10.14
N LYS A 216 3.39 -13.82 10.32
CA LYS A 216 4.23 -14.01 11.49
C LYS A 216 3.79 -13.09 12.63
N SER A 217 3.68 -11.80 12.36
CA SER A 217 3.35 -10.81 13.39
C SER A 217 2.56 -9.65 12.79
N LEU A 218 1.69 -9.05 13.61
CA LEU A 218 0.94 -7.85 13.27
C LEU A 218 1.01 -6.85 14.43
N TYR A 219 1.13 -5.59 14.06
CA TYR A 219 1.29 -4.44 14.95
C TYR A 219 0.44 -3.26 14.45
N ILE A 220 -0.10 -2.47 15.36
CA ILE A 220 -0.76 -1.21 15.07
C ILE A 220 0.18 -0.08 15.46
N LYS A 221 0.39 0.88 14.55
CA LYS A 221 1.22 2.06 14.80
C LYS A 221 0.78 3.25 13.98
N THR A 222 1.19 4.44 14.37
CA THR A 222 1.19 5.63 13.51
C THR A 222 2.59 5.86 12.93
N VAL A 223 2.80 6.98 12.24
CA VAL A 223 4.13 7.34 11.70
C VAL A 223 5.14 7.62 12.82
N THR A 224 4.68 8.19 13.94
CA THR A 224 5.57 8.65 15.03
C THR A 224 5.43 7.87 16.33
N SER A 225 4.39 7.05 16.47
CA SER A 225 4.10 6.34 17.71
C SER A 225 4.84 5.01 17.85
N VAL A 226 4.75 4.47 19.07
CA VAL A 226 5.10 3.09 19.41
C VAL A 226 4.24 2.10 18.63
N SER A 227 4.80 0.93 18.35
CA SER A 227 4.12 -0.18 17.67
C SER A 227 3.50 -1.12 18.70
N LEU A 228 2.17 -1.26 18.67
CA LEU A 228 1.42 -2.11 19.60
C LEU A 228 1.13 -3.47 18.96
N PRO A 229 1.61 -4.59 19.53
CA PRO A 229 1.41 -5.92 18.96
C PRO A 229 -0.05 -6.38 19.12
N ILE A 230 -0.64 -6.86 18.03
CA ILE A 230 -1.99 -7.46 18.03
C ILE A 230 -1.97 -8.96 17.74
N HIS A 231 -0.94 -9.45 17.07
CA HIS A 231 -0.80 -10.86 16.74
C HIS A 231 0.67 -11.25 16.66
N ASN A 232 1.01 -12.41 17.20
CA ASN A 232 2.30 -13.04 17.04
C ASN A 232 2.08 -14.55 16.88
N SER A 233 2.53 -15.10 15.76
CA SER A 233 2.59 -16.53 15.51
C SER A 233 3.86 -17.04 16.18
N LEU A 234 3.70 -17.75 17.30
CA LEU A 234 4.77 -18.45 18.01
C LEU A 234 5.19 -19.73 17.26
N ASP A 235 5.46 -19.63 15.96
CA ASP A 235 6.21 -20.69 15.29
C ASP A 235 7.68 -20.42 15.59
N VAL A 236 8.18 -21.12 16.61
CA VAL A 236 9.60 -21.29 16.88
C VAL A 236 10.28 -21.61 15.55
N MET A 237 11.30 -20.84 15.18
CA MET A 237 12.23 -21.25 14.14
C MET A 237 12.88 -22.55 14.58
N ILE A 238 12.26 -23.69 14.25
CA ILE A 238 13.03 -24.92 14.08
C ILE A 238 13.91 -24.59 12.87
N PRO A 239 15.25 -24.58 13.01
CA PRO A 239 16.12 -24.45 11.85
C PRO A 239 15.73 -25.60 10.93
N THR A 240 15.06 -25.29 9.82
CA THR A 240 14.97 -26.24 8.71
C THR A 240 16.40 -26.57 8.38
N LYS A 241 16.80 -27.82 8.66
CA LYS A 241 18.07 -28.38 8.21
C LYS A 241 18.20 -28.00 6.74
N MET A 242 19.31 -27.35 6.40
CA MET A 242 19.69 -27.17 5.01
C MET A 242 19.84 -28.57 4.45
N ASP A 243 18.93 -28.98 3.57
CA ASP A 243 19.13 -30.15 2.72
C ASP A 243 20.20 -29.76 1.68
N ASP A 244 21.46 -29.81 2.11
CA ASP A 244 22.65 -29.40 1.34
C ASP A 244 23.47 -30.62 0.87
N GLU A 245 22.80 -31.74 0.54
CA GLU A 245 23.46 -32.92 -0.04
C GLU A 245 23.20 -33.12 -1.54
N GLY A 246 22.46 -32.22 -2.20
CA GLY A 246 22.09 -32.37 -3.61
C GLY A 246 23.02 -31.73 -4.64
N SER A 247 23.78 -30.68 -4.28
CA SER A 247 24.45 -29.81 -5.28
C SER A 247 25.96 -30.01 -5.44
N LEU A 248 26.58 -30.89 -4.66
CA LEU A 248 28.02 -31.18 -4.76
C LEU A 248 28.36 -32.28 -5.78
N ASN A 249 27.46 -33.27 -5.97
CA ASN A 249 27.74 -34.40 -6.87
C ASN A 249 27.63 -34.03 -8.37
N GLU A 250 26.67 -33.19 -8.77
CA GLU A 250 26.52 -32.83 -10.20
C GLU A 250 27.68 -31.99 -10.75
N ASN A 251 28.31 -31.17 -9.89
CA ASN A 251 29.46 -30.36 -10.29
C ASN A 251 30.74 -31.19 -10.37
N GLN A 252 30.93 -32.19 -9.50
CA GLN A 252 32.08 -33.10 -9.60
C GLN A 252 32.00 -33.97 -10.86
N ASP A 253 30.82 -34.51 -11.18
CA ASP A 253 30.60 -35.28 -12.42
C ASP A 253 30.80 -34.45 -13.69
N ARG A 254 30.39 -33.17 -13.69
CA ARG A 254 30.65 -32.25 -14.81
C ARG A 254 32.13 -31.92 -14.99
N ILE A 255 32.88 -31.78 -13.90
CA ILE A 255 34.32 -31.50 -13.94
C ILE A 255 35.10 -32.74 -14.41
N GLN A 256 34.69 -33.94 -14.00
CA GLN A 256 35.33 -35.19 -14.38
C GLN A 256 35.06 -35.57 -15.85
N ARG A 257 33.84 -35.35 -16.35
CA ARG A 257 33.49 -35.51 -17.78
C ARG A 257 34.19 -34.50 -18.70
N LYS A 258 34.53 -33.30 -18.21
CA LYS A 258 35.33 -32.33 -18.96
C LYS A 258 36.81 -32.69 -19.01
N ARG A 259 37.37 -33.28 -17.94
CA ARG A 259 38.75 -33.80 -17.95
C ARG A 259 38.92 -34.97 -18.91
N LEU A 260 37.99 -35.93 -18.91
CA LEU A 260 38.08 -37.11 -19.80
C LEU A 260 37.97 -36.80 -21.31
N ARG A 261 37.50 -35.60 -21.69
CA ARG A 261 37.38 -35.16 -23.09
C ARG A 261 38.58 -34.35 -23.59
N MET A 262 39.54 -34.03 -22.73
CA MET A 262 40.75 -33.28 -23.12
C MET A 262 41.98 -34.17 -23.30
N ASP A 263 41.90 -35.45 -22.93
CA ASP A 263 43.01 -36.42 -23.03
C ASP A 263 42.82 -37.45 -24.18
N ILE A 264 42.10 -37.08 -25.25
CA ILE A 264 42.04 -37.82 -26.53
C ILE A 264 42.43 -36.88 -27.67
#